data_AF-A0A832JXX3-F1
#
_entry.id   AF-A0A832JXX3-F1
#
_cell.length_a   1.000
_cell.length_b   1.000
_cell.length_c   1.000
_cell.angle_alpha   90.00
_cell.angle_beta   90.00
_cell.angle_gamma   90.00
#
_symmetry.space_group_name_H-M   'P 1'
#
loop_
_entity.id
_entity.type
_entity.pdbx_description
1 polymer ?
#
loop_
_entity_poly.entity_id
_entity_poly.type
_entity_poly.pdbx_seq_one_letter_code
_entity_poly.pdbx_strand_id
1 'polypeptide(L)'
;MRAASLALYASLLSSIFGGVWLLLTDAELWAVAPDHAYGLAALVGADVFMLAALLSGRVGRRGLRYISVAGVVKLALVAGDVLTAPQFGLGYAEFASYLFSLWAYDLLVVSQVGVAASAYASSRMK
;
A
#
# COMPACT_ATOMS: atom_id res chain seq x y z
N MET A 1 -10.64 14.28 15.42
CA MET A 1 -10.74 14.81 14.04
C MET A 1 -9.37 15.01 13.38
N ARG A 2 -8.48 15.89 13.89
CA ARG A 2 -7.21 16.21 13.19
C ARG A 2 -6.20 15.06 13.16
N ALA A 3 -6.00 14.35 14.27
CA ALA A 3 -5.01 13.28 14.36
C ALA A 3 -5.27 12.10 13.40
N ALA A 4 -6.51 11.60 13.34
CA ALA A 4 -6.86 10.49 12.45
C ALA A 4 -6.73 10.86 10.96
N SER A 5 -7.12 12.08 10.59
CA SER A 5 -6.93 12.57 9.23
C SER A 5 -5.45 12.73 8.89
N LEU A 6 -4.64 13.32 9.79
CA LEU A 6 -3.19 13.46 9.60
C LEU A 6 -2.50 12.10 9.44
N ALA A 7 -2.89 11.12 10.27
CA ALA A 7 -2.41 9.75 10.13
C ALA A 7 -2.76 9.16 8.77
N LEU A 8 -3.98 9.37 8.26
CA LEU A 8 -4.39 8.92 6.93
C LEU A 8 -3.54 9.53 5.82
N TYR A 9 -3.31 10.84 5.86
CA TYR A 9 -2.45 11.53 4.90
C TYR A 9 -1.01 11.00 4.95
N ALA A 10 -0.46 10.86 6.16
CA ALA A 10 0.88 10.33 6.36
C ALA A 10 1.01 8.90 5.82
N SER A 11 0.05 8.01 6.14
CA SER A 11 0.06 6.63 5.64
C SER A 11 -0.04 6.54 4.12
N LEU A 12 -0.88 7.37 3.48
CA LEU A 12 -0.95 7.41 2.01
C LEU A 12 0.36 7.91 1.40
N LEU A 13 0.96 8.96 1.96
CA LEU A 13 2.24 9.50 1.48
C LEU A 13 3.38 8.49 1.65
N SER A 14 3.45 7.81 2.81
CA SER A 14 4.41 6.73 3.07
C SER A 14 4.23 5.56 2.10
N SER A 15 2.98 5.17 1.82
CA SER A 15 2.68 4.13 0.84
C SER A 15 3.15 4.50 -0.57
N ILE A 16 2.81 5.71 -1.03
CA ILE A 16 3.24 6.23 -2.34
C ILE A 16 4.77 6.25 -2.42
N PHE A 17 5.43 6.79 -1.38
CA PHE A 17 6.88 6.88 -1.34
C PHE A 17 7.54 5.50 -1.38
N GLY A 18 7.11 4.55 -0.55
CA GLY A 18 7.66 3.20 -0.53
C GLY A 18 7.46 2.47 -1.86
N GLY A 19 6.27 2.60 -2.47
CA GLY A 19 5.97 1.98 -3.76
C GLY A 19 6.78 2.58 -4.91
N VAL A 20 6.88 3.91 -4.99
CA VAL A 20 7.73 4.59 -5.98
C VAL A 20 9.20 4.23 -5.78
N TRP A 21 9.66 4.18 -4.54
CA TRP A 21 11.03 3.78 -4.22
C TRP A 21 11.35 2.40 -4.79
N LEU A 22 10.53 1.37 -4.47
CA LEU A 22 10.73 0.02 -5.01
C LEU A 22 10.73 0.00 -6.54
N LEU A 23 9.76 0.66 -7.18
CA LEU A 23 9.68 0.73 -8.64
C LEU A 23 10.93 1.34 -9.29
N LEU A 24 11.66 2.21 -8.59
CA LEU A 24 12.83 2.88 -9.11
C LEU A 24 14.15 2.21 -8.72
N THR A 25 14.21 1.52 -7.58
CA THR A 25 15.48 1.02 -7.03
C THR A 25 15.61 -0.49 -7.06
N ASP A 26 14.51 -1.23 -7.16
CA ASP A 26 14.54 -2.70 -7.22
C ASP A 26 14.63 -3.17 -8.68
N ALA A 27 15.84 -3.45 -9.13
CA ALA A 27 16.08 -3.95 -10.49
C ALA A 27 15.52 -5.37 -10.69
N GLU A 28 15.52 -6.20 -9.65
CA GLU A 28 15.02 -7.57 -9.71
C GLU A 28 13.50 -7.59 -9.93
N LEU A 29 12.78 -6.63 -9.35
CA LEU A 29 11.34 -6.47 -9.56
C LEU A 29 10.98 -6.37 -11.05
N TRP A 30 11.72 -5.58 -11.83
CA TRP A 30 11.47 -5.44 -13.26
C TRP A 30 12.04 -6.59 -14.10
N ALA A 31 13.15 -7.18 -13.68
CA ALA A 31 13.83 -8.23 -14.42
C ALA A 31 13.11 -9.59 -14.31
N VAL A 32 12.59 -9.90 -13.12
CA VAL A 32 12.06 -11.22 -12.77
C VAL A 32 10.55 -11.21 -12.61
N ALA A 33 9.96 -10.09 -12.18
CA ALA A 33 8.55 -9.99 -11.84
C ALA A 33 7.84 -8.76 -12.44
N PRO A 34 7.88 -8.55 -13.77
CA PRO A 34 7.32 -7.34 -14.40
C PRO A 34 5.82 -7.18 -14.13
N ASP A 35 5.06 -8.26 -14.02
CA ASP A 35 3.64 -8.22 -13.68
C ASP A 35 3.41 -7.64 -12.27
N HIS A 36 4.26 -7.99 -11.29
CA HIS A 36 4.24 -7.40 -9.94
C HIS A 36 4.66 -5.94 -9.96
N ALA A 37 5.61 -5.55 -10.82
CA ALA A 37 6.00 -4.15 -11.00
C ALA A 37 4.81 -3.31 -11.50
N TYR A 38 4.08 -3.79 -12.51
CA TYR A 38 2.86 -3.13 -12.98
C TYR A 38 1.74 -3.13 -11.93
N GLY A 39 1.61 -4.23 -11.17
CA GLY A 39 0.71 -4.32 -10.03
C GLY A 39 1.00 -3.25 -8.99
N LEU A 40 2.26 -3.11 -8.57
CA LEU A 40 2.71 -2.10 -7.62
C LEU A 40 2.48 -0.68 -8.16
N ALA A 41 2.75 -0.43 -9.45
CA ALA A 41 2.46 0.86 -10.08
C ALA A 41 0.95 1.20 -10.03
N ALA A 42 0.08 0.23 -10.27
CA ALA A 42 -1.37 0.42 -10.13
C ALA A 42 -1.77 0.70 -8.67
N LEU A 43 -1.17 0.02 -7.70
CA LEU A 43 -1.40 0.27 -6.27
C LEU A 43 -0.97 1.68 -5.86
N VAL A 44 0.19 2.15 -6.33
CA VAL A 44 0.67 3.52 -6.12
C VAL A 44 -0.29 4.53 -6.74
N GLY A 45 -0.72 4.31 -7.98
CA GLY A 45 -1.71 5.15 -8.65
C GLY A 45 -3.02 5.26 -7.87
N ALA A 46 -3.50 4.16 -7.30
CA ALA A 46 -4.68 4.15 -6.44
C ALA A 46 -4.48 5.01 -5.18
N ASP A 47 -3.31 4.98 -4.54
CA ASP A 47 -3.04 5.85 -3.38
C ASP A 47 -2.99 7.32 -3.74
N VAL A 48 -2.36 7.66 -4.87
CA VAL A 48 -2.34 9.02 -5.40
C VAL A 48 -3.77 9.52 -5.65
N PHE A 49 -4.61 8.68 -6.24
CA PHE A 49 -6.02 9.00 -6.46
C PHE A 49 -6.79 9.21 -5.15
N MET A 50 -6.62 8.32 -4.16
CA MET A 50 -7.25 8.45 -2.84
C MET A 50 -6.79 9.71 -2.11
N LEU A 51 -5.48 10.02 -2.17
CA LEU A 51 -4.91 11.24 -1.61
C LEU A 51 -5.48 12.50 -2.28
N ALA A 52 -5.52 12.54 -3.61
CA ALA A 52 -6.11 13.65 -4.36
C ALA A 52 -7.60 13.83 -4.03
N ALA A 53 -8.35 12.73 -3.91
CA ALA A 53 -9.74 12.77 -3.48
C ALA A 53 -9.89 13.39 -2.09
N LEU A 54 -9.07 12.99 -1.11
CA LEU A 54 -9.07 13.56 0.24
C LEU A 54 -8.76 15.06 0.23
N LEU A 55 -7.74 15.49 -0.54
CA LEU A 55 -7.34 16.89 -0.68
C LEU A 55 -8.42 17.76 -1.34
N SER A 56 -9.30 17.19 -2.16
CA SER A 56 -10.44 17.92 -2.73
C SER A 56 -11.47 18.37 -1.69
N GLY A 57 -11.41 17.84 -0.46
CA GLY A 57 -12.38 18.12 0.61
C GLY A 57 -13.76 17.47 0.43
N ARG A 58 -14.00 16.77 -0.70
CA ARG A 58 -15.31 16.20 -1.05
C ARG A 58 -15.55 14.78 -0.52
N VAL A 59 -14.59 14.20 0.19
CA VAL A 59 -14.71 12.82 0.71
C VAL A 59 -15.59 12.79 1.96
N GLY A 60 -16.83 12.34 1.82
CA GLY A 60 -17.75 12.11 2.94
C GLY A 60 -17.47 10.81 3.72
N ARG A 61 -18.32 10.49 4.70
CA ARG A 61 -18.22 9.27 5.53
C ARG A 61 -18.12 7.98 4.71
N ARG A 62 -18.93 7.85 3.64
CA ARG A 62 -18.89 6.67 2.75
C ARG A 62 -17.55 6.54 2.02
N GLY A 63 -17.00 7.64 1.51
CA GLY A 63 -15.69 7.65 0.86
C GLY A 63 -14.57 7.19 1.78
N LEU A 64 -14.57 7.63 3.05
CA LEU A 64 -13.60 7.17 4.05
C LEU A 64 -13.72 5.67 4.34
N ARG A 65 -14.94 5.10 4.31
CA ARG A 65 -15.12 3.65 4.44
C ARG A 65 -14.54 2.89 3.25
N TYR A 66 -14.73 3.40 2.02
CA TYR A 66 -14.11 2.80 0.84
C TYR A 66 -12.58 2.85 0.90
N ILE A 67 -12.00 3.96 1.33
CA ILE A 67 -10.54 4.07 1.54
C ILE A 67 -10.06 3.06 2.60
N SER A 68 -10.83 2.88 3.68
CA SER A 68 -10.51 1.87 4.71
C SER A 68 -10.50 0.45 4.14
N VAL A 69 -11.54 0.08 3.38
CA VAL A 69 -11.62 -1.23 2.71
C VAL A 69 -10.49 -1.40 1.70
N ALA A 70 -10.17 -0.35 0.93
CA ALA A 70 -9.06 -0.35 0.00
C ALA A 70 -7.72 -0.63 0.72
N GLY A 71 -7.47 -0.01 1.87
CA GLY A 71 -6.29 -0.30 2.69
C GLY A 71 -6.20 -1.79 3.09
N VAL A 72 -7.32 -2.41 3.49
CA VAL A 72 -7.35 -3.84 3.83
C VAL A 72 -7.08 -4.73 2.61
N VAL A 73 -7.72 -4.44 1.48
CA VAL A 73 -7.51 -5.18 0.24
C VAL A 73 -6.07 -5.08 -0.23
N LYS A 74 -5.50 -3.86 -0.21
CA LYS A 74 -4.11 -3.63 -0.58
C LYS A 74 -3.13 -4.30 0.37
N LEU A 75 -3.42 -4.30 1.67
CA LEU A 75 -2.61 -5.06 2.64
C LEU A 75 -2.59 -6.55 2.28
N ALA A 76 -3.74 -7.12 1.93
CA ALA A 76 -3.84 -8.52 1.52
C ALA A 76 -3.10 -8.80 0.21
N LEU A 77 -3.13 -7.87 -0.75
CA LEU A 77 -2.37 -8.00 -2.00
C LEU A 77 -0.87 -7.95 -1.75
N VAL A 78 -0.38 -6.92 -1.04
CA VAL A 78 1.06 -6.78 -0.74
C VAL A 78 1.53 -7.97 0.10
N ALA A 79 0.92 -8.25 1.26
CA ALA A 79 1.33 -9.39 2.08
C ALA A 79 1.15 -10.75 1.35
N GLY A 80 0.20 -10.80 0.42
CA GLY A 80 -0.07 -11.96 -0.43
C GLY A 80 0.98 -12.22 -1.49
N ASP A 81 1.87 -11.27 -1.81
CA ASP A 81 2.97 -11.50 -2.77
C ASP A 81 3.83 -12.69 -2.36
N VAL A 82 4.00 -12.95 -1.07
CA VAL A 82 4.73 -14.14 -0.58
C VAL A 82 4.18 -15.44 -1.21
N LEU A 83 2.87 -15.50 -1.48
CA LEU A 83 2.22 -16.68 -2.06
C LEU A 83 2.61 -16.93 -3.53
N THR A 84 3.21 -15.94 -4.21
CA THR A 84 3.70 -16.08 -5.58
C THR A 84 5.11 -16.67 -5.65
N ALA A 85 5.74 -17.01 -4.53
CA ALA A 85 7.07 -17.63 -4.47
C ALA A 85 7.29 -18.79 -5.47
N PRO A 86 6.32 -19.72 -5.70
CA PRO A 86 6.50 -20.81 -6.66
C PRO A 86 6.71 -20.35 -8.11
N GLN A 87 6.24 -19.15 -8.47
CA GLN A 87 6.44 -18.58 -9.80
C GLN A 87 7.91 -18.26 -10.08
N PHE A 88 8.69 -18.02 -9.02
CA PHE A 88 10.12 -17.71 -9.08
C PHE A 88 11.00 -18.93 -8.78
N GLY A 89 10.41 -20.11 -8.57
CA GLY A 89 11.15 -21.31 -8.18
C GLY A 89 11.72 -21.27 -6.76
N LEU A 90 11.23 -20.37 -5.91
CA LEU A 90 11.72 -20.14 -4.54
C LEU A 90 10.79 -20.78 -3.49
N GLY A 91 11.34 -21.05 -2.31
CA GLY A 91 10.54 -21.41 -1.14
C GLY A 91 9.79 -20.18 -0.57
N TYR A 92 8.63 -20.39 0.06
CA TYR A 92 7.86 -19.28 0.67
C TYR A 92 8.65 -18.47 1.70
N ALA A 93 9.43 -19.15 2.56
CA ALA A 93 10.24 -18.49 3.59
C ALA A 93 11.41 -17.71 2.98
N GLU A 94 12.01 -18.22 1.91
CA GLU A 94 13.09 -17.57 1.17
C GLU A 94 12.58 -16.30 0.48
N PHE A 95 11.45 -16.40 -0.23
CA PHE A 95 10.87 -15.24 -0.90
C PHE A 95 10.36 -14.19 0.09
N ALA A 96 9.73 -14.62 1.20
CA ALA A 96 9.39 -13.70 2.28
C ALA A 96 10.63 -13.00 2.85
N SER A 97 11.73 -13.73 3.08
CA SER A 97 12.98 -13.13 3.56
C SER A 97 13.54 -12.10 2.58
N TYR A 98 13.40 -12.32 1.27
CA TYR A 98 13.77 -11.32 0.27
C TYR A 98 12.86 -10.09 0.37
N LEU A 99 11.53 -10.25 0.33
CA LEU A 99 10.59 -9.12 0.37
C LEU A 99 10.77 -8.28 1.64
N PHE A 100 10.85 -8.91 2.81
CA PHE A 100 11.03 -8.23 4.10
C PHE A 100 12.49 -7.82 4.37
N SER A 101 13.44 -8.08 3.46
CA SER A 101 14.76 -7.44 3.48
C SER A 101 14.73 -6.04 2.86
N LEU A 102 13.69 -5.73 2.08
CA LEU A 102 13.49 -4.44 1.44
C LEU A 102 12.70 -3.53 2.38
N TRP A 103 13.37 -2.57 3.02
CA TRP A 103 12.71 -1.64 3.97
C TRP A 103 11.48 -0.94 3.39
N ALA A 104 11.47 -0.69 2.06
CA ALA A 104 10.36 -0.03 1.38
C ALA A 104 9.13 -0.94 1.25
N TYR A 105 9.34 -2.26 1.21
CA TYR A 105 8.26 -3.25 1.27
C TYR A 105 7.64 -3.29 2.67
N ASP A 106 8.46 -3.26 3.73
CA ASP A 106 7.96 -3.12 5.12
C ASP A 106 7.12 -1.85 5.28
N LEU A 107 7.60 -0.74 4.71
CA LEU A 107 6.89 0.53 4.72
C LEU A 107 5.53 0.42 4.01
N LEU A 108 5.44 -0.29 2.87
CA LEU A 108 4.17 -0.52 2.17
C LEU A 108 3.18 -1.28 3.05
N VAL A 109 3.61 -2.37 3.68
CA VAL A 109 2.76 -3.20 4.56
C VAL A 109 2.21 -2.37 5.71
N VAL A 110 3.08 -1.69 6.45
CA VAL A 110 2.68 -0.86 7.60
C VAL A 110 1.79 0.31 7.14
N SER A 111 2.06 0.89 5.98
CA SER A 111 1.26 1.99 5.45
C SER A 111 -0.17 1.54 5.14
N GLN A 112 -0.39 0.33 4.62
CA GLN A 112 -1.76 -0.16 4.35
C GLN A 112 -2.55 -0.35 5.65
N VAL A 113 -1.92 -0.84 6.71
CA VAL A 113 -2.53 -0.90 8.05
C VAL A 113 -2.92 0.50 8.52
N GLY A 114 -2.01 1.47 8.36
CA GLY A 114 -2.23 2.87 8.67
C GLY A 114 -3.41 3.46 7.91
N VAL A 115 -3.49 3.26 6.59
CA VAL A 115 -4.60 3.71 5.73
C VAL A 115 -5.92 3.09 6.19
N ALA A 116 -5.96 1.77 6.39
CA ALA A 116 -7.17 1.06 6.78
C ALA A 116 -7.72 1.58 8.12
N ALA A 117 -6.86 1.66 9.14
CA ALA A 117 -7.24 2.05 10.49
C ALA A 117 -7.61 3.54 10.60
N SER A 118 -6.80 4.42 10.01
CA SER A 118 -7.00 5.87 10.10
C SER A 118 -8.20 6.35 9.27
N ALA A 119 -8.46 5.74 8.11
CA ALA A 119 -9.66 6.02 7.31
C ALA A 119 -10.92 5.55 8.03
N TYR A 120 -10.90 4.35 8.64
CA TYR A 120 -12.00 3.86 9.46
C TYR A 120 -12.28 4.80 10.63
N ALA A 121 -11.26 5.14 11.41
CA ALA A 121 -11.37 6.05 12.54
C ALA A 121 -11.93 7.42 12.10
N SER A 122 -11.42 7.99 11.00
CA SER A 122 -11.91 9.25 10.43
C SER A 122 -13.39 9.15 10.01
N SER A 123 -13.82 8.01 9.49
CA SER A 123 -15.22 7.77 9.09
C SER A 123 -16.18 7.71 10.27
N ARG A 124 -15.71 7.34 11.47
CA ARG A 124 -16.54 7.30 12.68
C ARG A 124 -16.71 8.67 13.32
N MET A 125 -15.82 9.61 12.99
CA MET A 125 -15.78 10.96 13.57
C MET A 125 -16.40 12.06 12.69
N LYS A 126 -16.53 11.84 11.37
CA LYS A 126 -17.43 12.63 10.49
C LYS A 126 -18.83 12.09 10.63
#